data_AF-S8C1H1-F1
#
_entry.id   AF-S8C1H1-F1
#
_cell.length_a   1.000
_cell.length_b   1.000
_cell.length_c   1.000
_cell.angle_alpha   90.00
_cell.angle_beta   90.00
_cell.angle_gamma   90.00
#
_symmetry.space_group_name_H-M   'P 1'
#
loop_
_entity.id
_entity.type
_entity.pdbx_description
1 polymer ?
#
loop_
_entity_poly.entity_id
_entity_poly.type
_entity_poly.pdbx_seq_one_letter_code
_entity_poly.pdbx_strand_id
1 'polypeptide(L)'
;THKVTVHDRQRGVIHEFFVPEDEYILHSAEDQRISLPFACRHGCCTSCAVRVKSGQVRQPEALGISGELKSKGYALLCVSLPSSDLEVETQDEDEVYWLQFGRYFARGPIERDDYALELAMADE
;
A
#
# COMPACT_ATOMS: atom_id res chain seq x y z
N THR A 1 -13.62 -17.62 1.40
CA THR A 1 -12.28 -17.53 2.04
C THR A 1 -11.25 -17.99 1.04
N HIS A 2 -10.09 -17.33 1.02
CA HIS A 2 -9.02 -17.61 0.05
C HIS A 2 -7.67 -17.77 0.73
N LYS A 3 -6.79 -18.59 0.14
CA LYS A 3 -5.39 -18.67 0.56
C LYS A 3 -4.65 -17.42 0.04
N VAL A 4 -3.96 -16.72 0.93
CA VAL A 4 -3.10 -15.59 0.59
C VAL A 4 -1.65 -15.94 0.91
N THR A 5 -0.79 -15.80 -0.09
CA THR A 5 0.66 -15.99 0.03
C THR A 5 1.35 -14.64 -0.18
N VAL A 6 2.04 -14.14 0.85
CA VAL A 6 2.77 -12.86 0.82
C VAL A 6 4.26 -13.12 0.89
N HIS A 7 4.98 -12.76 -0.16
CA HIS A 7 6.45 -12.73 -0.20
C HIS A 7 6.93 -11.40 0.42
N ASP A 8 7.44 -11.45 1.65
CA ASP A 8 8.08 -10.31 2.31
C ASP A 8 9.52 -10.19 1.79
N ARG A 9 9.70 -9.33 0.81
CA ARG A 9 10.97 -9.09 0.11
C ARG A 9 12.05 -8.52 1.05
N GLN A 10 11.67 -7.70 2.03
CA GLN A 10 12.63 -7.07 2.94
C GLN A 10 13.16 -8.05 3.97
N ARG A 11 12.28 -8.92 4.51
CA ARG A 11 12.66 -9.92 5.52
C ARG A 11 13.08 -11.26 4.91
N GLY A 12 12.82 -11.48 3.63
CA GLY A 12 13.13 -12.74 2.94
C GLY A 12 12.29 -13.92 3.42
N VAL A 13 11.06 -13.67 3.89
CA VAL A 13 10.15 -14.70 4.40
C VAL A 13 8.86 -14.75 3.57
N ILE A 14 8.20 -15.90 3.60
CA ILE A 14 6.90 -16.09 2.94
C ILE A 14 5.86 -16.36 4.02
N HIS A 15 4.78 -15.60 3.98
CA HIS A 15 3.63 -15.78 4.85
C HIS A 15 2.50 -16.45 4.07
N GLU A 16 1.88 -17.47 4.65
CA GLU A 16 0.69 -18.12 4.10
C GLU A 16 -0.40 -18.15 5.15
N PHE A 17 -1.58 -17.65 4.80
CA PHE A 17 -2.72 -17.55 5.70
C PHE A 17 -4.04 -17.51 4.92
N PHE A 18 -5.15 -17.74 5.61
CA PHE A 18 -6.48 -17.70 5.01
C PHE A 18 -7.17 -16.38 5.33
N VAL A 19 -7.84 -15.81 4.33
CA VAL A 19 -8.51 -14.50 4.45
C VAL A 19 -9.96 -14.64 3.95
N PRO A 20 -10.96 -14.25 4.77
CA PRO A 20 -12.35 -14.13 4.33
C PRO A 20 -12.51 -13.14 3.17
N GLU A 21 -13.51 -13.33 2.31
CA GLU A 21 -13.72 -12.48 1.12
C GLU A 21 -14.21 -11.07 1.45
N ASP A 22 -14.71 -10.90 2.68
CA ASP A 22 -15.27 -9.69 3.27
C ASP A 22 -14.35 -9.06 4.33
N GLU A 23 -13.14 -9.57 4.52
CA GLU A 23 -12.14 -9.02 5.43
C GLU A 23 -10.90 -8.51 4.69
N TYR A 24 -10.29 -7.44 5.24
CA TYR A 24 -9.06 -6.89 4.70
C TYR A 24 -7.87 -7.80 5.01
N ILE A 25 -7.04 -8.05 3.98
CA ILE A 25 -5.88 -8.96 4.06
C ILE A 25 -4.96 -8.61 5.23
N LEU A 26 -4.64 -7.33 5.44
CA LEU A 26 -3.78 -6.93 6.55
C LEU A 26 -4.40 -7.25 7.92
N HIS A 27 -5.71 -7.03 8.08
CA HIS A 27 -6.41 -7.30 9.34
C HIS A 27 -6.40 -8.81 9.65
N SER A 28 -6.79 -9.64 8.69
CA SER A 28 -6.78 -11.10 8.88
C SER A 28 -5.38 -11.66 9.10
N ALA A 29 -4.33 -11.02 8.56
CA ALA A 29 -2.94 -11.38 8.85
C ALA A 29 -2.60 -11.12 10.32
N GLU A 30 -2.97 -9.96 10.86
CA GLU A 30 -2.70 -9.58 12.25
C GLU A 30 -3.43 -10.48 13.25
N ASP A 31 -4.69 -10.84 12.98
CA ASP A 31 -5.45 -11.81 13.78
C ASP A 31 -4.77 -13.18 13.84
N GLN A 32 -4.07 -13.54 12.77
CA GLN A 32 -3.25 -14.75 12.67
C GLN A 32 -1.80 -14.54 13.15
N ARG A 33 -1.52 -13.42 13.83
CA ARG A 33 -0.21 -13.03 14.39
C ARG A 33 0.89 -12.89 13.34
N ILE A 34 0.53 -12.55 12.11
CA ILE A 34 1.45 -12.26 11.01
C ILE A 34 1.63 -10.75 10.92
N SER A 35 2.87 -10.27 11.04
CA SER A 35 3.20 -8.85 10.88
C SER A 35 3.61 -8.57 9.44
N LEU A 36 2.82 -7.77 8.73
CA LEU A 36 3.16 -7.24 7.40
C LEU A 36 3.47 -5.73 7.49
N PRO A 37 4.20 -5.14 6.54
CA PRO A 37 4.46 -3.70 6.53
C PRO A 37 3.17 -2.86 6.38
N PHE A 38 3.02 -1.84 7.22
CA PHE A 38 1.94 -0.83 7.13
C PHE A 38 2.32 0.44 7.93
N ALA A 39 1.64 1.55 7.65
CA ALA A 39 1.70 2.74 8.50
C ALA A 39 0.32 3.37 8.72
N CYS A 40 -0.39 3.77 7.66
CA CYS A 40 -1.63 4.53 7.82
C CYS A 40 -2.90 3.69 8.01
N ARG A 41 -3.00 2.49 7.42
CA ARG A 41 -4.22 1.64 7.36
C ARG A 41 -5.44 2.21 6.61
N HIS A 42 -5.29 3.34 5.93
CA HIS A 42 -6.38 4.03 5.22
C HIS A 42 -6.23 4.00 3.70
N GLY A 43 -5.41 3.09 3.16
CA GLY A 43 -5.23 2.95 1.71
C GLY A 43 -4.46 4.10 1.04
N CYS A 44 -3.64 4.87 1.77
CA CYS A 44 -2.98 6.08 1.23
C CYS A 44 -1.44 6.04 1.21
N CYS A 45 -0.78 5.63 2.30
CA CYS A 45 0.66 5.87 2.50
C CYS A 45 1.62 4.93 1.76
N THR A 46 1.12 3.97 0.97
CA THR A 46 1.95 2.99 0.24
C THR A 46 2.86 2.05 1.05
N SER A 47 3.02 2.19 2.37
CA SER A 47 3.84 1.28 3.19
C SER A 47 3.40 -0.19 3.16
N CYS A 48 2.11 -0.45 2.88
CA CYS A 48 1.55 -1.80 2.73
C CYS A 48 1.43 -2.24 1.26
N ALA A 49 2.17 -1.59 0.37
CA ALA A 49 2.10 -1.85 -1.06
C ALA A 49 2.68 -3.22 -1.41
N VAL A 50 2.02 -3.88 -2.34
CA VAL A 50 2.44 -5.14 -2.91
C VAL A 50 2.27 -5.13 -4.42
N ARG A 51 2.97 -6.04 -5.08
CA ARG A 51 2.74 -6.43 -6.47
C ARG A 51 2.04 -7.79 -6.49
N VAL A 52 0.89 -7.86 -7.15
CA VAL A 52 0.17 -9.13 -7.41
C VAL A 52 0.97 -9.96 -8.41
N LYS A 53 1.38 -11.16 -7.97
CA LYS A 53 2.03 -12.19 -8.79
C LYS A 53 0.99 -13.09 -9.45
N SER A 54 -0.03 -13.50 -8.72
CA SER A 54 -1.16 -14.31 -9.23
C SER A 54 -2.42 -14.06 -8.40
N GLY A 55 -3.59 -14.37 -8.98
CA GLY A 55 -4.89 -14.20 -8.33
C GLY A 55 -5.54 -12.83 -8.56
N GLN A 56 -6.62 -12.57 -7.83
CA GLN A 56 -7.44 -11.36 -7.94
C GLN A 56 -7.70 -10.72 -6.59
N VAL A 57 -7.66 -9.40 -6.57
CA VAL A 57 -7.86 -8.58 -5.38
C VAL A 57 -8.75 -7.39 -5.71
N ARG A 58 -9.70 -7.08 -4.82
CA ARG A 58 -10.51 -5.87 -4.87
C ARG A 58 -9.97 -4.88 -3.85
N GLN A 59 -9.86 -3.61 -4.24
CA GLN A 59 -9.28 -2.55 -3.40
C GLN A 59 -9.89 -1.17 -3.74
N PRO A 60 -11.20 -0.99 -3.53
CA PRO A 60 -11.87 0.26 -3.88
C PRO A 60 -11.34 1.44 -3.08
N GLU A 61 -10.91 1.23 -1.82
CA GLU A 61 -10.38 2.28 -0.94
C GLU A 61 -8.87 2.52 -1.08
N ALA A 62 -8.20 1.87 -2.03
CA ALA A 62 -6.78 2.12 -2.30
C ALA A 62 -6.58 3.45 -3.07
N LEU A 63 -6.68 4.57 -2.35
CA LEU A 63 -6.56 5.94 -2.89
C LEU A 63 -5.11 6.35 -3.16
N GLY A 64 -4.15 5.75 -2.45
CA GLY A 64 -2.72 6.04 -2.54
C GLY A 64 -2.04 5.56 -3.83
N ILE A 65 -2.74 4.78 -4.66
CA ILE A 65 -2.23 4.32 -5.94
C ILE A 65 -3.25 4.58 -7.07
N SER A 66 -2.74 5.04 -8.21
CA SER A 66 -3.55 5.35 -9.40
C SER A 66 -4.13 4.10 -10.04
N GLY A 67 -5.15 4.28 -10.90
CA GLY A 67 -5.66 3.21 -11.75
C GLY A 67 -4.59 2.59 -12.65
N GLU A 68 -3.57 3.35 -13.06
CA GLU A 68 -2.43 2.84 -13.83
C GLU A 68 -1.55 1.89 -13.01
N LEU A 69 -1.26 2.22 -11.74
CA LEU A 69 -0.54 1.30 -10.86
C LEU A 69 -1.38 0.06 -10.55
N LYS A 70 -2.69 0.22 -10.33
CA LYS A 70 -3.62 -0.91 -10.13
C LYS A 70 -3.65 -1.83 -11.35
N SER A 71 -3.66 -1.30 -12.58
CA SER A 71 -3.62 -2.12 -13.81
C SER A 71 -2.26 -2.79 -14.03
N LYS A 72 -1.18 -2.16 -13.56
CA LYS A 72 0.12 -2.79 -13.35
C LYS A 72 0.15 -3.64 -12.08
N GLY A 73 -1.00 -4.11 -11.58
CA GLY A 73 -1.19 -5.03 -10.46
C GLY A 73 -0.48 -4.66 -9.16
N TYR A 74 -0.33 -3.36 -8.86
CA TYR A 74 -0.04 -2.91 -7.51
C TYR A 74 -1.32 -2.93 -6.66
N ALA A 75 -1.18 -3.29 -5.39
CA ALA A 75 -2.26 -3.27 -4.42
C ALA A 75 -1.80 -2.80 -3.05
N LEU A 76 -2.74 -2.33 -2.21
CA LEU A 76 -2.48 -1.91 -0.83
C LEU A 76 -3.17 -2.87 0.14
N LEU A 77 -2.39 -3.69 0.87
CA LEU A 77 -2.94 -4.79 1.67
C LEU A 77 -3.90 -4.33 2.78
N CYS A 78 -3.74 -3.11 3.29
CA CYS A 78 -4.57 -2.58 4.38
C CYS A 78 -6.04 -2.36 4.00
N VAL A 79 -6.36 -2.28 2.70
CA VAL A 79 -7.70 -2.07 2.17
C VAL A 79 -7.99 -3.02 0.99
N SER A 80 -7.28 -4.15 0.96
CA SER A 80 -7.45 -5.18 -0.07
C SER A 80 -8.31 -6.31 0.44
N LEU A 81 -9.28 -6.73 -0.36
CA LEU A 81 -10.13 -7.89 -0.17
C LEU A 81 -9.76 -8.95 -1.22
N PRO A 82 -9.46 -10.20 -0.85
CA PRO A 82 -9.18 -11.24 -1.84
C PRO A 82 -10.46 -11.62 -2.60
N SER A 83 -10.32 -11.94 -3.89
CA SER A 83 -11.40 -12.49 -4.73
C SER A 83 -11.06 -13.84 -5.37
N SER A 84 -9.85 -14.33 -5.11
CA SER A 84 -9.38 -15.68 -5.38
C SER A 84 -8.24 -15.99 -4.43
N ASP A 85 -7.70 -17.21 -4.48
CA ASP A 85 -6.36 -17.45 -3.97
C ASP A 85 -5.38 -16.44 -4.60
N LEU A 86 -4.53 -15.85 -3.77
CA LEU A 86 -3.79 -14.64 -4.10
C LEU A 86 -2.32 -14.80 -3.69
N GLU A 87 -1.42 -14.48 -4.62
CA GLU A 87 0.01 -14.43 -4.36
C GLU A 87 0.54 -13.03 -4.66
N VAL A 88 1.23 -12.44 -3.69
CA VAL A 88 1.70 -11.05 -3.75
C VAL A 88 3.12 -10.94 -3.20
N GLU A 89 3.81 -9.87 -3.58
CA GLU A 89 5.15 -9.55 -3.08
C GLU A 89 5.22 -8.12 -2.60
N THR A 90 5.71 -7.90 -1.38
CA THR A 90 5.86 -6.56 -0.79
C THR A 90 6.77 -5.69 -1.65
N GLN A 91 6.38 -4.44 -1.83
CA GLN A 91 7.16 -3.44 -2.56
C GLN A 91 7.75 -2.42 -1.58
N ASP A 92 8.83 -1.79 -2.00
CA ASP A 92 9.42 -0.70 -1.23
C ASP A 92 8.51 0.54 -1.31
N GLU A 93 8.29 1.20 -0.18
CA GLU A 93 7.38 2.36 -0.10
C GLU A 93 7.84 3.49 -1.03
N ASP A 94 9.14 3.80 -1.02
CA ASP A 94 9.69 4.88 -1.82
C ASP A 94 9.58 4.56 -3.30
N GLU A 95 9.82 3.30 -3.70
CA GLU A 95 9.65 2.85 -5.08
C GLU A 95 8.22 3.10 -5.59
N VAL A 96 7.21 2.72 -4.80
CA VAL A 96 5.80 2.88 -5.17
C VAL A 96 5.41 4.35 -5.19
N TYR A 97 5.90 5.13 -4.22
CA TYR A 97 5.68 6.57 -4.15
C TYR A 97 6.28 7.28 -5.37
N TRP A 98 7.50 6.94 -5.76
CA TRP A 98 8.15 7.46 -6.97
C TRP A 98 7.41 7.08 -8.24
N LEU A 99 6.93 5.84 -8.37
CA LEU A 99 6.14 5.42 -9.53
C LEU A 99 4.82 6.19 -9.64
N GLN A 100 4.20 6.49 -8.49
CA GLN A 100 2.93 7.22 -8.43
C GLN A 100 3.10 8.73 -8.68
N PHE A 101 4.11 9.34 -8.06
CA PHE A 101 4.23 10.80 -7.98
C PHE A 101 5.48 11.38 -8.65
N GLY A 102 6.47 10.57 -9.03
CA GLY A 102 7.76 11.03 -9.54
C GLY A 102 7.68 11.97 -10.75
N ARG A 103 6.67 11.79 -11.60
CA ARG A 103 6.41 12.66 -12.74
C ARG A 103 6.02 14.10 -12.37
N TYR A 104 5.52 14.32 -11.14
CA TYR A 104 5.15 15.65 -10.65
C TYR A 104 6.36 16.37 -10.06
N PHE A 105 7.22 15.64 -9.33
CA PHE A 105 8.47 16.19 -8.79
C PHE A 105 9.49 16.52 -9.89
N ALA A 106 9.42 15.84 -11.04
CA ALA A 106 10.25 16.15 -12.20
C ALA A 106 9.89 17.47 -12.92
N ARG A 107 8.83 18.19 -12.50
CA ARG A 107 8.33 19.40 -13.19
C ARG A 107 9.01 20.72 -12.77
N GLY A 108 10.05 20.67 -11.95
CA GLY A 108 10.77 21.85 -11.48
C GLY A 108 10.55 22.14 -10.00
N PRO A 109 11.10 23.25 -9.48
CA PRO A 109 11.04 23.58 -8.06
C PRO A 109 9.60 23.73 -7.59
N ILE A 110 9.29 23.11 -6.46
CA ILE A 110 8.02 23.26 -5.76
C ILE A 110 8.07 24.61 -5.06
N GLU A 111 7.17 25.52 -5.43
CA GLU A 111 6.96 26.76 -4.69
C GLU A 111 6.33 26.38 -3.35
N ARG A 112 7.05 26.61 -2.25
CA ARG A 112 6.54 26.34 -0.90
C ARG A 112 5.51 27.41 -0.56
N ASP A 113 4.33 26.97 -0.17
CA ASP A 113 3.38 27.83 0.52
C ASP A 113 3.89 27.97 1.96
N ASP A 114 4.51 29.12 2.26
CA ASP A 114 5.15 29.43 3.53
C ASP A 114 4.14 29.72 4.65
N TYR A 115 2.86 29.41 4.47
CA TYR A 115 1.82 29.55 5.47
C TYR A 115 2.16 28.92 6.84
N ALA A 116 2.93 27.82 6.85
CA ALA A 116 3.40 27.21 8.11
C ALA A 116 4.46 28.07 8.83
N LEU A 117 5.30 28.79 8.08
CA LEU A 117 6.24 29.78 8.62
C LEU A 117 5.50 31.03 9.08
N GLU A 118 4.50 31.48 8.33
CA GLU A 118 3.63 32.59 8.74
C GLU A 118 2.94 32.30 10.07
N LEU A 119 2.36 31.10 10.24
CA LEU A 119 1.77 30.65 11.51
C LEU A 119 2.79 30.59 12.65
N ALA A 120 4.00 30.11 12.38
CA ALA A 120 5.06 30.03 13.40
C ALA A 120 5.59 31.42 13.84
N MET A 121 5.45 32.43 12.99
CA MET A 121 5.90 33.80 13.23
C MET A 121 4.77 34.74 13.70
N ALA A 122 3.50 34.30 13.65
CA ALA A 122 2.35 35.08 14.08
C ALA A 122 2.14 35.10 15.61
N ASP A 123 2.92 34.33 16.37
CA ASP A 123 2.89 34.25 17.83
C ASP A 123 3.91 35.20 18.54
N GLU A 124 4.56 36.13 17.82
CA GLU A 124 5.38 37.22 18.38
C GLU A 124 4.66 38.57 18.48
#